data_AF-A0A9E2BJC9-F1
#
_entry.id   AF-A0A9E2BJC9-F1
#
_cell.length_a   1.000
_cell.length_b   1.000
_cell.length_c   1.000
_cell.angle_alpha   90.00
_cell.angle_beta   90.00
_cell.angle_gamma   90.00
#
_symmetry.space_group_name_H-M   'P 1'
#
loop_
_entity.id
_entity.type
_entity.pdbx_description
1 polymer ?
#
loop_
_entity_poly.entity_id
_entity_poly.type
_entity_poly.pdbx_seq_one_letter_code
_entity_poly.pdbx_strand_id
1 'polypeptide(L)'
;MYTTKSVFSDLCSCAHHDIPWLAILATAMLALAGCEGDTGPQGPQGAAGPAGPEGPAGADGGSLPDVSEAAVINAAITGVTIASPPVVTFMLTDERGQGVTGLQGSNLRATVAKLEDGTDGNSSAWQSYINRISEAGEGPGTEDQLQGYRERGDAEGAELIDNGDGTYQYTYATDIMNVTDPIAVTYDETLTHRVGLEFRGLGLGVINPTYTFRPSDGATTGIFSRQMINDDSCNACHNQVAEHGNGRFTNDYCVTCHNPGTGDPYSGNTVDHKVFIHKIHRGASLPAIVNGNLGDEYNLEGTTYSINVGPGETEGVIFPQDIRNCRNCHDENDPTTPDAINWIAKPTMEACGSCHDNVNFATGENHFQSAPPVTNADCQTCHGQGEFGAADQVHRLLAQEEAANFQYNVISATGTGPGEFPVVTFSVTDPNNADAPYDIQNDAPFTQGAGASRVAIDIGWNTVDYTNDGSGSGIPGFRPGSPAQVVSLNPLFGGSTDNMDGTFTITSGVAVPATQAGTLAVAIEGHPAVDISGSIERLPVTGAVAYFGIDDDPAVPRREVVG
;
A
#
# COMPACT_ATOMS: atom_id res chain seq x y z
N MET A 1 5.83 -30.14 -34.00
CA MET A 1 4.64 -30.75 -33.38
C MET A 1 4.59 -30.21 -31.96
N TYR A 2 3.60 -29.45 -31.49
CA TYR A 2 2.30 -28.97 -32.02
C TYR A 2 2.36 -27.41 -32.07
N THR A 3 1.98 -26.63 -33.10
CA THR A 3 0.60 -26.20 -33.50
C THR A 3 -0.34 -25.91 -32.33
N THR A 4 -1.01 -24.77 -32.11
CA THR A 4 -1.24 -23.50 -32.82
C THR A 4 -1.88 -22.54 -31.77
N LYS A 5 -2.19 -21.24 -31.97
CA LYS A 5 -2.44 -20.41 -33.16
C LYS A 5 -2.06 -18.94 -32.86
N SER A 6 -2.53 -17.98 -33.67
CA SER A 6 -2.37 -16.53 -33.45
C SER A 6 -3.54 -15.72 -34.07
N VAL A 7 -3.55 -14.40 -33.80
CA VAL A 7 -4.08 -13.27 -34.60
C VAL A 7 -5.54 -12.78 -34.40
N PHE A 8 -5.62 -11.57 -33.83
CA PHE A 8 -6.44 -10.36 -34.12
C PHE A 8 -7.95 -10.43 -34.44
N SER A 9 -8.70 -9.46 -33.88
CA SER A 9 -9.35 -8.40 -34.68
C SER A 9 -9.83 -7.19 -33.84
N ASP A 10 -9.57 -5.99 -34.34
CA ASP A 10 -9.95 -4.68 -33.76
C ASP A 10 -11.44 -4.31 -33.80
N LEU A 11 -11.77 -3.30 -32.98
CA LEU A 11 -12.67 -2.15 -33.23
C LEU A 11 -13.92 -2.36 -34.14
N CYS A 12 -15.11 -2.06 -33.59
CA CYS A 12 -15.80 -0.82 -33.96
C CYS A 12 -16.96 -0.43 -33.02
N SER A 13 -17.42 0.82 -33.16
CA SER A 13 -18.36 1.51 -32.28
C SER A 13 -19.81 1.54 -32.84
N CYS A 14 -20.67 2.22 -32.08
CA CYS A 14 -21.91 2.89 -32.47
C CYS A 14 -23.28 2.19 -32.35
N ALA A 15 -24.05 2.77 -31.43
CA ALA A 15 -25.40 3.31 -31.63
C ALA A 15 -26.62 2.41 -31.34
N HIS A 16 -27.26 2.72 -30.20
CA HIS A 16 -28.68 2.50 -29.97
C HIS A 16 -29.54 3.22 -31.02
N HIS A 17 -30.67 2.60 -31.39
CA HIS A 17 -31.91 3.30 -31.76
C HIS A 17 -33.11 2.43 -31.37
N ASP A 18 -34.11 3.07 -30.78
CA ASP A 18 -35.33 2.44 -30.27
C ASP A 18 -36.46 2.32 -31.33
N ILE A 19 -37.59 1.78 -30.85
CA ILE A 19 -38.99 1.93 -31.28
C ILE A 19 -39.51 1.08 -32.50
N PRO A 20 -40.83 0.74 -32.53
CA PRO A 20 -41.29 -0.64 -32.76
C PRO A 20 -42.27 -0.81 -33.96
N TRP A 21 -43.10 -1.88 -34.00
CA TRP A 21 -44.58 -1.87 -34.15
C TRP A 21 -45.16 -3.27 -34.51
N LEU A 22 -46.44 -3.51 -34.20
CA LEU A 22 -47.22 -4.72 -34.56
C LEU A 22 -47.74 -4.65 -36.02
N ALA A 23 -47.90 -5.80 -36.71
CA ALA A 23 -49.22 -6.43 -36.98
C ALA A 23 -49.22 -7.56 -38.08
N ILE A 24 -49.70 -8.79 -37.81
CA ILE A 24 -51.03 -9.45 -38.04
C ILE A 24 -51.40 -9.88 -39.51
N LEU A 25 -52.00 -11.09 -39.65
CA LEU A 25 -52.76 -11.74 -40.78
C LEU A 25 -51.94 -12.46 -41.89
N ALA A 26 -52.39 -13.56 -42.51
CA ALA A 26 -53.44 -14.60 -42.25
C ALA A 26 -53.15 -15.83 -43.16
N THR A 27 -53.71 -17.04 -42.99
CA THR A 27 -54.97 -17.64 -43.55
C THR A 27 -54.70 -19.18 -43.68
N ALA A 28 -55.59 -20.16 -43.79
CA ALA A 28 -57.06 -20.27 -43.93
C ALA A 28 -57.56 -21.64 -43.36
N MET A 29 -58.88 -21.86 -43.31
CA MET A 29 -59.57 -22.99 -42.64
C MET A 29 -60.05 -24.13 -43.59
N LEU A 30 -60.54 -25.23 -42.98
CA LEU A 30 -61.71 -26.11 -43.30
C LEU A 30 -61.37 -27.64 -43.20
N ALA A 31 -62.21 -28.56 -42.70
CA ALA A 31 -63.42 -28.51 -41.84
C ALA A 31 -63.86 -29.93 -41.36
N LEU A 32 -64.82 -29.98 -40.40
CA LEU A 32 -65.79 -31.07 -40.08
C LEU A 32 -65.43 -32.23 -39.10
N ALA A 33 -65.79 -31.99 -37.83
CA ALA A 33 -66.72 -32.75 -36.96
C ALA A 33 -66.48 -34.24 -36.54
N GLY A 34 -66.52 -34.48 -35.22
CA GLY A 34 -66.73 -35.81 -34.62
C GLY A 34 -66.59 -35.87 -33.08
N CYS A 35 -67.73 -35.86 -32.36
CA CYS A 35 -67.98 -36.29 -30.98
C CYS A 35 -66.93 -36.10 -29.86
N GLU A 36 -67.31 -35.35 -28.82
CA GLU A 36 -66.68 -35.40 -27.49
C GLU A 36 -66.91 -36.76 -26.81
N GLY A 37 -65.92 -37.24 -26.05
CA GLY A 37 -66.02 -38.40 -25.18
C GLY A 37 -65.16 -38.18 -23.94
N ASP A 38 -65.74 -38.35 -22.76
CA ASP A 38 -65.10 -38.03 -21.48
C ASP A 38 -63.85 -38.87 -21.20
N THR A 39 -62.77 -38.21 -20.78
CA THR A 39 -61.54 -38.89 -20.34
C THR A 39 -61.78 -39.60 -19.01
N GLY A 40 -61.61 -40.93 -18.99
CA GLY A 40 -61.76 -41.73 -17.77
C GLY A 40 -60.74 -41.38 -16.67
N PRO A 41 -61.05 -41.67 -15.39
CA PRO A 41 -60.20 -41.32 -14.26
C PRO A 41 -58.85 -42.07 -14.29
N GLN A 42 -57.81 -41.38 -13.84
CA GLN A 42 -56.45 -41.91 -13.72
C GLN A 42 -56.40 -43.11 -12.76
N GLY A 43 -55.71 -44.18 -13.16
CA GLY A 43 -55.52 -45.38 -12.32
C GLY A 43 -54.66 -45.11 -11.07
N PRO A 44 -54.81 -45.92 -10.01
CA PRO A 44 -54.11 -45.71 -8.74
C PRO A 44 -52.59 -45.83 -8.89
N GLN A 45 -51.87 -44.96 -8.19
CA GLN A 45 -50.40 -44.94 -8.15
C GLN A 45 -49.83 -46.23 -7.54
N GLY A 46 -48.77 -46.77 -8.15
CA GLY A 46 -48.07 -47.94 -7.65
C GLY A 46 -47.39 -47.71 -6.29
N ALA A 47 -47.25 -48.77 -5.49
CA ALA A 47 -46.62 -48.69 -4.18
C ALA A 47 -45.15 -48.24 -4.26
N ALA A 48 -44.72 -47.43 -3.30
CA ALA A 48 -43.34 -46.96 -3.20
C ALA A 48 -42.37 -48.13 -2.98
N GLY A 49 -41.18 -48.05 -3.59
CA GLY A 49 -40.10 -49.01 -3.37
C GLY A 49 -39.54 -48.95 -1.94
N PRO A 50 -38.89 -50.02 -1.46
CA PRO A 50 -38.25 -50.03 -0.15
C PRO A 50 -37.13 -48.97 -0.08
N ALA A 51 -36.96 -48.37 1.10
CA ALA A 51 -35.87 -47.44 1.36
C ALA A 51 -34.51 -48.13 1.16
N GLY A 52 -33.54 -47.39 0.63
CA GLY A 52 -32.14 -47.85 0.57
C GLY A 52 -31.55 -48.02 1.98
N PRO A 53 -30.47 -48.79 2.13
CA PRO A 53 -29.77 -48.89 3.41
C PRO A 53 -29.28 -47.51 3.84
N GLU A 54 -29.38 -47.26 5.15
CA GLU A 54 -28.84 -46.06 5.79
C GLU A 54 -27.33 -45.97 5.48
N GLY A 55 -26.86 -44.77 5.12
CA GLY A 55 -25.43 -44.54 4.95
C GLY A 55 -24.68 -44.77 6.26
N PRO A 56 -23.36 -45.03 6.23
CA PRO A 56 -22.60 -45.06 7.47
C PRO A 56 -22.79 -43.72 8.19
N ALA A 57 -23.03 -43.77 9.49
CA ALA A 57 -23.12 -42.57 10.32
C ALA A 57 -21.87 -41.70 10.09
N GLY A 58 -22.08 -40.39 9.94
CA GLY A 58 -20.97 -39.44 9.99
C GLY A 58 -20.21 -39.61 11.30
N ALA A 59 -18.89 -39.45 11.27
CA ALA A 59 -18.07 -39.59 12.48
C ALA A 59 -18.61 -38.70 13.60
N ASP A 60 -18.70 -39.25 14.81
CA ASP A 60 -19.12 -38.51 16.00
C ASP A 60 -18.31 -37.22 16.11
N GLY A 61 -18.99 -36.09 16.30
CA GLY A 61 -18.33 -34.79 16.41
C GLY A 61 -17.32 -34.80 17.54
N GLY A 62 -16.03 -34.73 17.19
CA GLY A 62 -14.97 -34.52 18.18
C GLY A 62 -15.23 -33.21 18.93
N SER A 63 -14.80 -33.15 20.20
CA SER A 63 -14.72 -31.88 20.92
C SER A 63 -13.94 -30.87 20.09
N LEU A 64 -14.47 -29.65 19.96
CA LEU A 64 -13.73 -28.55 19.34
C LEU A 64 -12.39 -28.35 20.06
N PRO A 65 -11.33 -27.93 19.33
CA PRO A 65 -10.04 -27.64 19.94
C PRO A 65 -10.16 -26.54 20.99
N ASP A 66 -9.30 -26.60 22.01
CA ASP A 66 -9.08 -25.51 22.95
C ASP A 66 -8.14 -24.45 22.33
N VAL A 67 -8.29 -23.17 22.70
CA VAL A 67 -7.45 -22.07 22.21
C VAL A 67 -5.96 -22.24 22.54
N SER A 68 -5.61 -23.08 23.52
CA SER A 68 -4.23 -23.45 23.83
C SER A 68 -3.64 -24.54 22.93
N GLU A 69 -4.48 -25.25 22.17
CA GLU A 69 -4.09 -26.33 21.25
C GLU A 69 -4.00 -25.86 19.78
N ALA A 70 -4.74 -24.81 19.42
CA ALA A 70 -4.74 -24.24 18.07
C ALA A 70 -3.43 -23.51 17.74
N ALA A 71 -2.72 -23.95 16.69
CA ALA A 71 -1.45 -23.37 16.28
C ALA A 71 -1.61 -21.99 15.60
N VAL A 72 -2.72 -21.82 14.87
CA VAL A 72 -3.17 -20.55 14.28
C VAL A 72 -4.61 -20.32 14.71
N ILE A 73 -4.95 -19.08 15.07
CA ILE A 73 -6.33 -18.69 15.38
C ILE A 73 -6.72 -17.47 14.53
N ASN A 74 -7.82 -17.61 13.79
CA ASN A 74 -8.48 -16.54 13.06
C ASN A 74 -9.63 -15.99 13.90
N ALA A 75 -9.75 -14.67 14.03
CA ALA A 75 -10.78 -14.00 14.81
C ALA A 75 -11.62 -13.06 13.93
N ALA A 76 -12.94 -13.04 14.14
CA ALA A 76 -13.86 -12.11 13.47
C ALA A 76 -14.98 -11.66 14.40
N ILE A 77 -15.26 -10.35 14.45
CA ILE A 77 -16.44 -9.82 15.14
C ILE A 77 -17.66 -10.05 14.26
N THR A 78 -18.67 -10.72 14.80
CA THR A 78 -19.91 -11.09 14.08
C THR A 78 -21.03 -10.07 14.27
N GLY A 79 -20.92 -9.19 15.28
CA GLY A 79 -21.85 -8.09 15.50
C GLY A 79 -21.63 -7.39 16.84
N VAL A 80 -22.06 -6.13 16.92
CA VAL A 80 -22.00 -5.29 18.12
C VAL A 80 -23.38 -4.74 18.43
N THR A 81 -23.77 -4.72 19.70
CA THR A 81 -24.97 -4.04 20.20
C THR A 81 -24.55 -3.04 21.25
N ILE A 82 -24.87 -1.76 21.05
CA ILE A 82 -24.70 -0.74 22.09
C ILE A 82 -25.89 -0.83 23.05
N ALA A 83 -25.76 -1.72 24.03
CA ALA A 83 -26.52 -1.67 25.27
C ALA A 83 -25.77 -0.81 26.30
N SER A 84 -26.34 -0.68 27.49
CA SER A 84 -25.70 -0.08 28.68
C SER A 84 -25.40 -1.22 29.65
N PRO A 85 -24.16 -1.77 29.68
CA PRO A 85 -22.99 -1.50 28.81
C PRO A 85 -23.04 -2.26 27.46
N PRO A 86 -22.15 -1.98 26.49
CA PRO A 86 -22.15 -2.61 25.17
C PRO A 86 -21.85 -4.12 25.18
N VAL A 87 -22.28 -4.80 24.12
CA VAL A 87 -22.09 -6.24 23.90
C VAL A 87 -21.51 -6.50 22.51
N VAL A 88 -20.46 -7.32 22.43
CA VAL A 88 -19.80 -7.79 21.21
C VAL A 88 -20.05 -9.28 21.06
N THR A 89 -20.35 -9.72 19.84
CA THR A 89 -20.31 -11.14 19.47
C THR A 89 -19.18 -11.36 18.48
N PHE A 90 -18.43 -12.45 18.65
CA PHE A 90 -17.31 -12.78 17.78
C PHE A 90 -17.12 -14.29 17.68
N MET A 91 -16.30 -14.73 16.72
CA MET A 91 -15.94 -16.13 16.52
C MET A 91 -14.42 -16.29 16.46
N LEU A 92 -13.93 -17.43 16.96
CA LEU A 92 -12.56 -17.90 16.81
C LEU A 92 -12.53 -19.22 16.04
N THR A 93 -11.65 -19.34 15.06
CA THR A 93 -11.46 -20.55 14.25
C THR A 93 -9.99 -20.93 14.07
N ASP A 94 -9.68 -22.22 13.95
CA ASP A 94 -8.31 -22.72 13.73
C ASP A 94 -7.84 -22.58 12.26
N GLU A 95 -6.69 -23.16 11.90
CA GLU A 95 -6.18 -23.15 10.51
C GLU A 95 -7.06 -23.92 9.51
N ARG A 96 -8.08 -24.64 9.98
CA ARG A 96 -8.97 -25.51 9.21
C ARG A 96 -10.41 -24.97 9.18
N GLY A 97 -10.66 -23.84 9.84
CA GLY A 97 -12.00 -23.25 9.98
C GLY A 97 -12.87 -23.95 11.03
N GLN A 98 -12.32 -24.80 11.90
CA GLN A 98 -13.05 -25.36 13.03
C GLN A 98 -13.14 -24.33 14.16
N GLY A 99 -14.30 -24.19 14.79
CA GLY A 99 -14.48 -23.30 15.94
C GLY A 99 -13.54 -23.68 17.10
N VAL A 100 -13.02 -22.69 17.83
CA VAL A 100 -12.06 -22.90 18.93
C VAL A 100 -12.65 -22.41 20.25
N THR A 101 -12.56 -23.23 21.30
CA THR A 101 -13.21 -23.02 22.61
C THR A 101 -12.18 -22.73 23.71
N GLY A 102 -12.63 -22.32 24.91
CA GLY A 102 -11.78 -22.19 26.10
C GLY A 102 -11.13 -20.80 26.32
N LEU A 103 -11.44 -19.79 25.50
CA LEU A 103 -10.90 -18.43 25.67
C LEU A 103 -11.19 -17.87 27.08
N GLN A 104 -10.15 -17.40 27.77
CA GLN A 104 -10.29 -16.74 29.07
C GLN A 104 -10.35 -15.22 28.89
N GLY A 105 -11.06 -14.52 29.79
CA GLY A 105 -11.11 -13.05 29.80
C GLY A 105 -9.71 -12.41 29.91
N SER A 106 -8.76 -13.11 30.55
CA SER A 106 -7.36 -12.71 30.66
C SER A 106 -6.58 -12.76 29.33
N ASN A 107 -7.10 -13.42 28.30
CA ASN A 107 -6.59 -13.40 26.92
C ASN A 107 -7.15 -12.23 26.09
N LEU A 108 -8.34 -11.73 26.40
CA LEU A 108 -9.07 -10.72 25.63
C LEU A 108 -8.76 -9.28 26.09
N ARG A 109 -8.71 -8.34 25.15
CA ARG A 109 -8.80 -6.90 25.36
C ARG A 109 -9.72 -6.31 24.31
N ALA A 110 -10.45 -5.25 24.64
CA ALA A 110 -11.44 -4.64 23.77
C ALA A 110 -11.31 -3.11 23.79
N THR A 111 -11.48 -2.49 22.62
CA THR A 111 -11.57 -1.03 22.43
C THR A 111 -12.94 -0.66 21.89
N VAL A 112 -13.37 0.58 22.11
CA VAL A 112 -14.56 1.15 21.49
C VAL A 112 -14.38 2.66 21.35
N ALA A 113 -14.55 3.16 20.13
CA ALA A 113 -14.38 4.56 19.76
C ALA A 113 -15.49 5.03 18.82
N LYS A 114 -15.79 6.33 18.83
CA LYS A 114 -16.62 7.01 17.82
C LYS A 114 -15.74 7.82 16.86
N LEU A 115 -16.23 8.03 15.65
CA LEU A 115 -15.65 8.93 14.65
C LEU A 115 -16.41 10.25 14.66
N GLU A 116 -15.74 11.31 15.08
CA GLU A 116 -16.23 12.68 15.05
C GLU A 116 -15.84 13.36 13.72
N ASP A 117 -16.75 14.16 13.18
CA ASP A 117 -16.47 14.99 12.00
C ASP A 117 -15.63 16.22 12.38
N GLY A 118 -14.86 16.74 11.43
CA GLY A 118 -13.97 17.88 11.65
C GLY A 118 -14.71 19.22 11.56
N THR A 119 -14.71 19.99 12.64
CA THR A 119 -15.18 21.39 12.65
C THR A 119 -14.04 22.37 12.40
N ASP A 120 -14.34 23.60 11.96
CA ASP A 120 -13.36 24.70 11.79
C ASP A 120 -12.12 24.31 10.96
N GLY A 121 -12.34 23.50 9.92
CA GLY A 121 -11.33 23.01 8.98
C GLY A 121 -10.47 21.85 9.49
N ASN A 122 -10.69 21.38 10.72
CA ASN A 122 -10.05 20.17 11.23
C ASN A 122 -10.37 18.95 10.36
N SER A 123 -9.52 17.93 10.44
CA SER A 123 -9.84 16.60 9.93
C SER A 123 -10.71 15.83 10.93
N SER A 124 -11.48 14.86 10.44
CA SER A 124 -12.24 13.92 11.29
C SER A 124 -11.31 13.19 12.26
N ALA A 125 -11.82 12.86 13.44
CA ALA A 125 -11.04 12.26 14.52
C ALA A 125 -11.76 11.07 15.15
N TRP A 126 -11.01 9.99 15.40
CA TRP A 126 -11.47 8.95 16.31
C TRP A 126 -11.34 9.44 17.75
N GLN A 127 -12.33 9.12 18.59
CA GLN A 127 -12.35 9.41 20.02
C GLN A 127 -12.76 8.13 20.78
N SER A 128 -11.81 7.54 21.49
CA SER A 128 -12.06 6.40 22.38
C SER A 128 -13.01 6.78 23.51
N TYR A 129 -13.89 5.86 23.89
CA TYR A 129 -14.65 5.94 25.14
C TYR A 129 -13.82 5.47 26.34
N ILE A 130 -12.88 4.55 26.12
CA ILE A 130 -12.02 4.00 27.16
C ILE A 130 -10.71 4.81 27.17
N ASN A 131 -10.51 5.59 28.22
CA ASN A 131 -9.34 6.45 28.39
C ASN A 131 -8.74 6.26 29.77
N ARG A 132 -7.45 6.57 29.93
CA ARG A 132 -6.77 6.65 31.21
C ARG A 132 -5.90 7.90 31.28
N ILE A 133 -5.58 8.35 32.49
CA ILE A 133 -4.38 9.16 32.71
C ILE A 133 -3.21 8.19 32.91
N SER A 134 -2.09 8.44 32.22
CA SER A 134 -0.83 7.78 32.47
C SER A 134 0.12 8.79 33.10
N GLU A 135 0.57 8.50 34.32
CA GLU A 135 1.43 9.38 35.10
C GLU A 135 2.79 9.63 34.42
N ALA A 136 3.34 10.83 34.60
CA ALA A 136 4.71 11.15 34.17
C ALA A 136 5.73 10.20 34.83
N GLY A 137 6.59 9.59 34.02
CA GLY A 137 7.55 8.57 34.46
C GLY A 137 9.00 9.08 34.58
N GLU A 138 9.94 8.14 34.56
CA GLU A 138 11.36 8.45 34.32
C GLU A 138 11.53 8.77 32.83
N GLY A 139 11.71 10.04 32.46
CA GLY A 139 11.86 10.50 31.07
C GLY A 139 11.99 12.04 30.98
N PRO A 140 12.14 12.62 29.78
CA PRO A 140 12.14 14.07 29.58
C PRO A 140 10.74 14.73 29.73
N GLY A 141 9.65 13.96 29.62
CA GLY A 141 8.29 14.43 29.86
C GLY A 141 8.01 14.67 31.36
N THR A 142 7.30 15.76 31.69
CA THR A 142 7.03 16.18 33.08
C THR A 142 5.56 16.18 33.47
N GLU A 143 4.65 15.99 32.51
CA GLU A 143 3.21 16.11 32.71
C GLU A 143 2.50 14.80 32.42
N ASP A 144 1.53 14.44 33.27
CA ASP A 144 0.65 13.29 33.07
C ASP A 144 -0.09 13.41 31.73
N GLN A 145 -0.21 12.30 31.00
CA GLN A 145 -0.82 12.28 29.67
C GLN A 145 -2.13 11.50 29.66
N LEU A 146 -3.13 12.06 28.98
CA LEU A 146 -4.32 11.32 28.59
C LEU A 146 -3.92 10.25 27.55
N GLN A 147 -4.49 9.06 27.67
CA GLN A 147 -4.33 8.00 26.68
C GLN A 147 -5.65 7.30 26.37
N GLY A 148 -6.02 7.25 25.08
CA GLY A 148 -6.94 6.24 24.56
C GLY A 148 -6.41 4.83 24.87
N TYR A 149 -7.29 3.96 25.36
CA TYR A 149 -6.89 2.72 26.00
C TYR A 149 -7.87 1.56 25.71
N ARG A 150 -7.55 0.37 26.23
CA ARG A 150 -8.38 -0.84 26.10
C ARG A 150 -8.92 -1.32 27.45
N GLU A 151 -10.06 -1.98 27.43
CA GLU A 151 -10.53 -2.80 28.54
C GLU A 151 -9.88 -4.19 28.49
N ARG A 152 -9.85 -4.92 29.61
CA ARG A 152 -9.46 -6.34 29.64
C ARG A 152 -10.71 -7.19 29.79
N GLY A 153 -10.75 -8.37 29.15
CA GLY A 153 -11.92 -9.26 29.23
C GLY A 153 -12.16 -9.88 30.62
N ASP A 154 -11.27 -9.67 31.57
CA ASP A 154 -11.36 -10.03 32.99
C ASP A 154 -11.42 -8.78 33.91
N ALA A 155 -11.86 -7.63 33.39
CA ALA A 155 -12.14 -6.44 34.20
C ALA A 155 -13.35 -6.66 35.12
N GLU A 156 -13.38 -6.00 36.27
CA GLU A 156 -14.51 -6.06 37.19
C GLU A 156 -15.77 -5.44 36.54
N GLY A 157 -16.82 -6.24 36.39
CA GLY A 157 -18.06 -5.86 35.71
C GLY A 157 -18.16 -6.31 34.24
N ALA A 158 -17.07 -6.79 33.64
CA ALA A 158 -17.10 -7.39 32.30
C ALA A 158 -17.53 -8.87 32.35
N GLU A 159 -18.10 -9.37 31.27
CA GLU A 159 -18.50 -10.77 31.14
C GLU A 159 -18.06 -11.35 29.79
N LEU A 160 -17.37 -12.49 29.80
CA LEU A 160 -17.05 -13.27 28.60
C LEU A 160 -17.76 -14.61 28.67
N ILE A 161 -18.58 -14.90 27.66
CA ILE A 161 -19.31 -16.16 27.49
C ILE A 161 -18.72 -16.89 26.28
N ASP A 162 -18.28 -18.12 26.50
CA ASP A 162 -18.00 -19.11 25.45
C ASP A 162 -19.27 -19.93 25.21
N ASN A 163 -19.77 -19.96 23.97
CA ASN A 163 -20.97 -20.71 23.62
C ASN A 163 -20.70 -22.21 23.37
N GLY A 164 -19.43 -22.63 23.38
CA GLY A 164 -19.00 -24.02 23.17
C GLY A 164 -18.98 -24.47 21.71
N ASP A 165 -19.22 -23.57 20.76
CA ASP A 165 -19.24 -23.81 19.31
C ASP A 165 -18.18 -22.99 18.53
N GLY A 166 -17.30 -22.29 19.25
CA GLY A 166 -16.33 -21.35 18.69
C GLY A 166 -16.84 -19.92 18.56
N THR A 167 -18.10 -19.65 18.91
CA THR A 167 -18.64 -18.30 19.06
C THR A 167 -18.62 -17.84 20.52
N TYR A 168 -18.47 -16.54 20.71
CA TYR A 168 -18.31 -15.89 21.99
C TYR A 168 -19.17 -14.63 22.08
N GLN A 169 -19.53 -14.26 23.30
CA GLN A 169 -20.13 -12.98 23.63
C GLN A 169 -19.29 -12.28 24.70
N TYR A 170 -18.96 -11.00 24.47
CA TYR A 170 -18.27 -10.14 25.44
C TYR A 170 -19.14 -8.93 25.78
N THR A 171 -19.44 -8.77 27.06
CA THR A 171 -20.10 -7.59 27.62
C THR A 171 -19.03 -6.73 28.31
N TYR A 172 -18.94 -5.45 27.94
CA TYR A 172 -17.95 -4.53 28.55
C TYR A 172 -18.28 -4.25 30.02
N ALA A 173 -17.27 -3.92 30.82
CA ALA A 173 -17.46 -3.25 32.10
C ALA A 173 -17.78 -1.76 31.90
N THR A 174 -17.17 -1.13 30.90
CA THR A 174 -17.37 0.28 30.54
C THR A 174 -18.73 0.49 29.89
N ASP A 175 -19.60 1.27 30.54
CA ASP A 175 -20.83 1.77 29.92
C ASP A 175 -20.56 3.07 29.16
N ILE A 176 -20.53 2.98 27.83
CA ILE A 176 -20.23 4.13 26.95
C ILE A 176 -21.32 5.21 26.98
N MET A 177 -22.51 4.93 27.53
CA MET A 177 -23.59 5.91 27.68
C MET A 177 -23.28 7.00 28.71
N ASN A 178 -22.32 6.79 29.62
CA ASN A 178 -22.04 7.69 30.75
C ASN A 178 -20.54 7.82 31.07
N VAL A 179 -19.70 8.04 30.05
CA VAL A 179 -18.26 8.29 30.24
C VAL A 179 -18.02 9.75 30.65
N THR A 180 -17.56 9.96 31.88
CA THR A 180 -17.27 11.29 32.44
C THR A 180 -15.82 11.48 32.91
N ASP A 181 -15.07 10.38 33.06
CA ASP A 181 -13.72 10.35 33.64
C ASP A 181 -12.84 9.36 32.85
N PRO A 182 -11.54 9.65 32.63
CA PRO A 182 -10.83 10.88 32.96
C PRO A 182 -11.20 12.07 32.07
N ILE A 183 -11.94 11.83 30.98
CA ILE A 183 -12.56 12.85 30.13
C ILE A 183 -14.02 12.51 29.88
N ALA A 184 -14.85 13.53 29.64
CA ALA A 184 -16.24 13.32 29.26
C ALA A 184 -16.34 12.97 27.77
N VAL A 185 -16.88 11.79 27.45
CA VAL A 185 -17.08 11.33 26.07
C VAL A 185 -18.57 11.04 25.86
N THR A 186 -19.29 12.01 25.30
CA THR A 186 -20.74 11.87 25.07
C THR A 186 -21.02 10.86 23.96
N TYR A 187 -21.93 9.92 24.23
CA TYR A 187 -22.46 8.99 23.23
C TYR A 187 -23.36 9.70 22.22
N ASP A 188 -23.22 9.34 20.94
CA ASP A 188 -24.07 9.81 19.84
C ASP A 188 -24.31 8.64 18.89
N GLU A 189 -25.54 8.11 18.88
CA GLU A 189 -25.93 6.97 18.05
C GLU A 189 -25.86 7.24 16.54
N THR A 190 -25.80 8.51 16.13
CA THR A 190 -25.76 8.91 14.71
C THR A 190 -24.35 8.88 14.12
N LEU A 191 -23.31 8.87 14.95
CA LEU A 191 -21.92 8.80 14.53
C LEU A 191 -21.46 7.36 14.28
N THR A 192 -20.53 7.21 13.34
CA THR A 192 -19.84 5.93 13.11
C THR A 192 -19.05 5.55 14.35
N HIS A 193 -19.17 4.29 14.77
CA HIS A 193 -18.44 3.66 15.86
C HIS A 193 -17.54 2.55 15.34
N ARG A 194 -16.44 2.29 16.03
CA ARG A 194 -15.55 1.15 15.79
C ARG A 194 -15.26 0.44 17.10
N VAL A 195 -15.53 -0.85 17.13
CA VAL A 195 -15.03 -1.79 18.15
C VAL A 195 -13.81 -2.51 17.59
N GLY A 196 -12.80 -2.74 18.43
CA GLY A 196 -11.64 -3.56 18.09
C GLY A 196 -11.34 -4.57 19.19
N LEU A 197 -10.90 -5.78 18.81
CA LEU A 197 -10.42 -6.78 19.77
C LEU A 197 -8.92 -7.02 19.65
N GLU A 198 -8.30 -7.32 20.77
CA GLU A 198 -6.88 -7.64 20.91
C GLU A 198 -6.76 -8.89 21.77
N PHE A 199 -6.05 -9.89 21.26
CA PHE A 199 -5.83 -11.15 21.97
C PHE A 199 -4.37 -11.25 22.43
N ARG A 200 -4.13 -11.98 23.53
CA ARG A 200 -2.80 -12.20 24.12
C ARG A 200 -2.68 -13.62 24.65
N GLY A 201 -1.51 -14.23 24.46
CA GLY A 201 -1.21 -15.58 24.95
C GLY A 201 -1.97 -16.69 24.22
N LEU A 202 -2.33 -16.45 22.96
CA LEU A 202 -2.95 -17.42 22.06
C LEU A 202 -1.93 -17.91 21.00
N GLY A 203 -2.36 -18.81 20.12
CA GLY A 203 -1.60 -19.23 18.93
C GLY A 203 -1.27 -18.09 17.96
N LEU A 204 -0.55 -18.42 16.89
CA LEU A 204 -0.13 -17.44 15.87
C LEU A 204 -1.32 -16.93 15.05
N GLY A 205 -1.11 -15.85 14.30
CA GLY A 205 -2.08 -15.37 13.29
C GLY A 205 -3.30 -14.62 13.81
N VAL A 206 -3.44 -14.39 15.12
CA VAL A 206 -4.55 -13.58 15.65
C VAL A 206 -4.33 -12.10 15.34
N ILE A 207 -4.79 -11.68 14.16
CA ILE A 207 -4.98 -10.29 13.79
C ILE A 207 -6.02 -9.61 14.69
N ASN A 208 -6.00 -8.29 14.79
CA ASN A 208 -6.98 -7.53 15.58
C ASN A 208 -8.26 -7.32 14.76
N PRO A 209 -9.37 -8.06 15.00
CA PRO A 209 -10.59 -7.82 14.25
C PRO A 209 -11.22 -6.50 14.71
N THR A 210 -11.77 -5.76 13.75
CA THR A 210 -12.54 -4.54 14.00
C THR A 210 -13.95 -4.68 13.42
N TYR A 211 -14.88 -3.91 13.97
CA TYR A 211 -16.25 -3.84 13.49
C TYR A 211 -16.68 -2.37 13.49
N THR A 212 -16.92 -1.83 12.29
CA THR A 212 -17.26 -0.42 12.07
C THR A 212 -18.73 -0.31 11.65
N PHE A 213 -19.50 0.50 12.36
CA PHE A 213 -20.95 0.58 12.20
C PHE A 213 -21.52 1.90 12.74
N ARG A 214 -22.71 2.31 12.30
CA ARG A 214 -23.49 3.37 12.94
C ARG A 214 -24.53 2.76 13.88
N PRO A 215 -24.56 3.10 15.18
CA PRO A 215 -25.50 2.48 16.12
C PRO A 215 -26.99 2.70 15.83
N SER A 216 -27.38 3.88 15.33
CA SER A 216 -28.80 4.25 15.17
C SER A 216 -29.59 3.43 14.14
N ASP A 217 -28.91 2.81 13.17
CA ASP A 217 -29.54 1.97 12.14
C ASP A 217 -28.77 0.66 11.85
N GLY A 218 -27.64 0.42 12.52
CA GLY A 218 -26.81 -0.77 12.33
C GLY A 218 -26.05 -0.79 11.00
N ALA A 219 -26.01 0.31 10.25
CA ALA A 219 -25.35 0.35 8.95
C ALA A 219 -23.83 0.20 9.09
N THR A 220 -23.23 -0.71 8.30
CA THR A 220 -21.78 -0.96 8.21
C THR A 220 -21.16 -0.41 6.92
N THR A 221 -21.99 0.09 5.99
CA THR A 221 -21.60 0.63 4.69
C THR A 221 -22.44 1.87 4.39
N GLY A 222 -21.94 2.80 3.56
CA GLY A 222 -22.61 4.09 3.30
C GLY A 222 -22.72 4.98 4.54
N ILE A 223 -21.80 4.80 5.49
CA ILE A 223 -21.63 5.60 6.70
C ILE A 223 -20.41 6.52 6.56
N PHE A 224 -20.31 7.54 7.41
CA PHE A 224 -19.13 8.40 7.45
C PHE A 224 -17.89 7.58 7.88
N SER A 225 -16.79 7.71 7.17
CA SER A 225 -15.59 6.88 7.35
C SER A 225 -14.31 7.73 7.49
N ARG A 226 -13.24 7.05 7.91
CA ARG A 226 -11.88 7.60 7.97
C ARG A 226 -10.87 6.51 7.59
N GLN A 227 -11.06 5.92 6.41
CA GLN A 227 -10.24 4.85 5.87
C GLN A 227 -9.15 5.45 4.96
N MET A 228 -8.11 5.99 5.61
CA MET A 228 -7.05 6.80 5.00
C MET A 228 -5.90 6.01 4.36
N ILE A 229 -5.64 4.82 4.92
CA ILE A 229 -4.54 3.90 4.63
C ILE A 229 -5.02 2.48 5.00
N ASN A 230 -4.34 1.44 4.49
CA ASN A 230 -4.56 0.05 4.87
C ASN A 230 -3.25 -0.58 5.37
N ASP A 231 -3.32 -1.85 5.77
CA ASP A 231 -2.16 -2.57 6.32
C ASP A 231 -1.14 -2.93 5.22
N ASP A 232 -1.59 -3.11 3.98
CA ASP A 232 -0.72 -3.46 2.84
C ASP A 232 0.22 -2.30 2.46
N SER A 233 -0.26 -1.04 2.51
CA SER A 233 0.59 0.16 2.36
C SER A 233 1.75 0.17 3.37
N CYS A 234 1.49 -0.23 4.62
CA CYS A 234 2.53 -0.35 5.65
C CYS A 234 3.47 -1.53 5.36
N ASN A 235 2.89 -2.67 4.98
CA ASN A 235 3.60 -3.92 4.76
C ASN A 235 4.31 -4.00 3.39
N ALA A 236 4.26 -2.94 2.59
CA ALA A 236 5.15 -2.75 1.43
C ALA A 236 6.62 -2.52 1.84
N CYS A 237 6.86 -2.02 3.06
CA CYS A 237 8.20 -1.82 3.64
C CYS A 237 8.43 -2.61 4.94
N HIS A 238 7.39 -2.81 5.75
CA HIS A 238 7.42 -3.69 6.92
C HIS A 238 7.02 -5.12 6.52
N ASN A 239 7.48 -6.16 7.23
CA ASN A 239 6.95 -7.51 6.95
C ASN A 239 5.50 -7.63 7.45
N GLN A 240 5.31 -7.34 8.73
CA GLN A 240 4.04 -7.12 9.40
C GLN A 240 4.32 -6.13 10.52
N VAL A 241 3.61 -5.00 10.56
CA VAL A 241 3.65 -4.09 11.72
C VAL A 241 3.14 -4.85 12.95
N ALA A 242 3.87 -4.83 14.07
CA ALA A 242 3.63 -5.73 15.20
C ALA A 242 3.97 -5.07 16.54
N GLU A 243 3.15 -4.12 16.96
CA GLU A 243 3.46 -3.23 18.08
C GLU A 243 2.95 -3.72 19.45
N HIS A 244 3.45 -3.06 20.50
CA HIS A 244 3.11 -3.26 21.91
C HIS A 244 3.17 -4.74 22.35
N GLY A 245 4.33 -5.35 22.10
CA GLY A 245 4.64 -6.73 22.46
C GLY A 245 4.02 -7.77 21.51
N ASN A 246 4.13 -7.55 20.19
CA ASN A 246 3.61 -8.43 19.13
C ASN A 246 2.13 -8.75 19.29
N GLY A 247 1.27 -7.74 19.32
CA GLY A 247 -0.17 -7.98 19.36
C GLY A 247 -1.07 -6.81 19.04
N ARG A 248 -0.55 -5.81 18.32
CA ARG A 248 -1.32 -4.78 17.63
C ARG A 248 -0.74 -4.69 16.22
N PHE A 249 -1.55 -5.08 15.23
CA PHE A 249 -1.07 -5.31 13.87
C PHE A 249 -1.78 -4.47 12.82
N THR A 250 -3.06 -4.13 13.03
CA THR A 250 -3.90 -3.49 12.02
C THR A 250 -4.06 -1.99 12.29
N ASN A 251 -3.93 -1.16 11.26
CA ASN A 251 -4.19 0.28 11.29
C ASN A 251 -5.55 0.57 11.92
N ASP A 252 -6.56 -0.22 11.52
CA ASP A 252 -7.93 -0.11 11.97
C ASP A 252 -8.10 -0.25 13.49
N TYR A 253 -7.27 -1.06 14.14
CA TYR A 253 -7.22 -1.19 15.60
C TYR A 253 -6.40 -0.05 16.22
N CYS A 254 -5.26 0.32 15.64
CA CYS A 254 -4.39 1.40 16.14
C CYS A 254 -5.15 2.73 16.32
N VAL A 255 -5.99 3.11 15.34
CA VAL A 255 -6.79 4.34 15.42
C VAL A 255 -7.89 4.33 16.49
N THR A 256 -8.16 3.20 17.16
CA THR A 256 -9.08 3.16 18.31
C THR A 256 -8.46 3.67 19.62
N CYS A 257 -7.13 3.84 19.67
CA CYS A 257 -6.40 4.39 20.82
C CYS A 257 -5.57 5.64 20.47
N HIS A 258 -4.97 5.68 19.28
CA HIS A 258 -4.07 6.76 18.84
C HIS A 258 -4.87 7.98 18.34
N ASN A 259 -5.53 8.66 19.27
CA ASN A 259 -6.47 9.76 19.02
C ASN A 259 -5.85 11.13 19.31
N PRO A 260 -6.40 12.24 18.78
CA PRO A 260 -6.04 13.59 19.23
C PRO A 260 -6.14 13.71 20.76
N GLY A 261 -5.19 14.41 21.37
CA GLY A 261 -5.08 14.51 22.82
C GLY A 261 -4.48 13.28 23.52
N THR A 262 -4.18 12.19 22.80
CA THR A 262 -3.41 11.06 23.34
C THR A 262 -1.92 11.41 23.34
N GLY A 263 -1.25 11.23 24.48
CA GLY A 263 0.17 11.56 24.68
C GLY A 263 0.99 10.43 25.29
N ASP A 264 2.31 10.50 25.08
CA ASP A 264 3.29 9.65 25.75
C ASP A 264 3.87 10.37 26.99
N PRO A 265 3.65 9.85 28.22
CA PRO A 265 4.15 10.48 29.44
C PRO A 265 5.67 10.38 29.61
N TYR A 266 6.37 9.51 28.86
CA TYR A 266 7.83 9.49 28.86
C TYR A 266 8.40 10.76 28.24
N SER A 267 7.78 11.25 27.16
CA SER A 267 8.34 12.29 26.29
C SER A 267 7.58 13.62 26.29
N GLY A 268 6.30 13.60 26.64
CA GLY A 268 5.36 14.69 26.40
C GLY A 268 4.92 14.82 24.93
N ASN A 269 5.40 13.97 24.02
CA ASN A 269 4.98 13.97 22.62
C ASN A 269 3.56 13.41 22.47
N THR A 270 2.80 13.94 21.52
CA THR A 270 1.53 13.32 21.14
C THR A 270 1.75 12.02 20.37
N VAL A 271 0.84 11.07 20.59
CA VAL A 271 0.71 9.83 19.85
C VAL A 271 -0.60 9.76 19.05
N ASP A 272 -1.16 10.91 18.66
CA ASP A 272 -2.19 10.98 17.60
C ASP A 272 -1.65 10.34 16.32
N HIS A 273 -2.39 9.37 15.76
CA HIS A 273 -1.93 8.51 14.68
C HIS A 273 -1.39 9.30 13.47
N LYS A 274 -2.05 10.41 13.11
CA LYS A 274 -1.64 11.24 11.96
C LYS A 274 -0.35 12.04 12.21
N VAL A 275 0.06 12.21 13.47
CA VAL A 275 1.24 13.00 13.86
C VAL A 275 2.45 12.11 14.06
N PHE A 276 2.30 11.06 14.86
CA PHE A 276 3.47 10.25 15.25
C PHE A 276 3.99 9.39 14.08
N ILE A 277 3.11 8.85 13.24
CA ILE A 277 3.50 8.08 12.05
C ILE A 277 4.34 8.94 11.11
N HIS A 278 3.90 10.16 10.80
CA HIS A 278 4.68 11.09 9.98
C HIS A 278 6.02 11.47 10.64
N LYS A 279 6.05 11.73 11.95
CA LYS A 279 7.30 12.04 12.66
C LYS A 279 8.30 10.89 12.63
N ILE A 280 7.86 9.65 12.89
CA ILE A 280 8.71 8.46 12.81
C ILE A 280 9.32 8.31 11.40
N HIS A 281 8.50 8.41 10.34
CA HIS A 281 9.00 8.22 8.97
C HIS A 281 9.82 9.41 8.47
N ARG A 282 9.57 10.63 8.95
CA ARG A 282 10.44 11.78 8.70
C ARG A 282 11.79 11.64 9.43
N GLY A 283 11.78 11.01 10.60
CA GLY A 283 12.94 10.43 11.28
C GLY A 283 14.10 11.41 11.47
N ALA A 284 15.33 10.95 11.20
CA ALA A 284 16.53 11.78 11.33
C ALA A 284 16.54 13.03 10.43
N SER A 285 15.64 13.12 9.44
CA SER A 285 15.45 14.31 8.61
C SER A 285 14.44 15.33 9.15
N LEU A 286 13.87 15.13 10.35
CA LEU A 286 12.99 16.10 10.99
C LEU A 286 13.69 17.47 11.14
N PRO A 287 13.10 18.57 10.65
CA PRO A 287 13.70 19.91 10.75
C PRO A 287 14.12 20.32 12.17
N ALA A 288 13.35 19.98 13.20
CA ALA A 288 13.70 20.25 14.60
C ALA A 288 14.94 19.48 15.07
N ILE A 289 15.23 18.31 14.49
CA ILE A 289 16.40 17.49 14.82
C ILE A 289 17.63 17.95 14.01
N VAL A 290 17.48 18.12 12.70
CA VAL A 290 18.56 18.56 11.79
C VAL A 290 19.10 19.95 12.17
N ASN A 291 18.22 20.86 12.60
CA ASN A 291 18.58 22.22 13.01
C ASN A 291 18.61 22.40 14.53
N GLY A 292 18.44 21.30 15.28
CA GLY A 292 18.45 21.28 16.74
C GLY A 292 19.85 21.38 17.35
N ASN A 293 19.87 21.38 18.67
CA ASN A 293 21.08 21.28 19.48
C ASN A 293 21.54 19.81 19.58
N LEU A 294 22.80 19.62 19.96
CA LEU A 294 23.33 18.30 20.32
C LEU A 294 22.49 17.67 21.44
N GLY A 295 21.92 16.49 21.18
CA GLY A 295 21.04 15.76 22.08
C GLY A 295 19.55 16.04 21.92
N ASP A 296 19.14 16.97 21.05
CA ASP A 296 17.72 17.14 20.71
C ASP A 296 17.23 15.88 19.98
N GLU A 297 16.14 15.29 20.45
CA GLU A 297 15.61 14.01 19.97
C GLU A 297 14.08 13.97 19.85
N TYR A 298 13.58 13.07 19.00
CA TYR A 298 12.19 12.64 18.99
C TYR A 298 12.15 11.18 19.48
N ASN A 299 11.50 10.98 20.62
CA ASN A 299 11.34 9.68 21.26
C ASN A 299 9.87 9.44 21.65
N LEU A 300 9.48 8.16 21.78
CA LEU A 300 8.18 7.73 22.31
C LEU A 300 8.38 6.47 23.17
N GLU A 301 7.75 6.39 24.34
CA GLU A 301 7.83 5.25 25.28
C GLU A 301 9.29 4.82 25.58
N GLY A 302 10.24 5.77 25.64
CA GLY A 302 11.67 5.50 25.86
C GLY A 302 12.44 5.03 24.62
N THR A 303 11.82 4.99 23.45
CA THR A 303 12.47 4.64 22.17
C THR A 303 12.78 5.90 21.37
N THR A 304 14.06 6.19 21.14
CA THR A 304 14.51 7.30 20.27
C THR A 304 14.36 6.92 18.79
N TYR A 305 13.55 7.68 18.05
CA TYR A 305 13.34 7.52 16.62
C TYR A 305 14.25 8.42 15.78
N SER A 306 14.72 9.54 16.36
CA SER A 306 15.71 10.42 15.74
C SER A 306 16.39 11.30 16.76
N ILE A 307 17.70 11.53 16.62
CA ILE A 307 18.52 12.34 17.54
C ILE A 307 19.62 13.10 16.79
N ASN A 308 19.90 14.32 17.24
CA ASN A 308 21.06 15.11 16.82
C ASN A 308 22.30 14.69 17.62
N VAL A 309 23.30 14.12 16.95
CA VAL A 309 24.55 13.62 17.57
C VAL A 309 25.76 14.51 17.30
N GLY A 310 25.61 15.54 16.47
CA GLY A 310 26.67 16.50 16.13
C GLY A 310 26.22 17.56 15.12
N PRO A 311 27.06 18.57 14.83
CA PRO A 311 26.72 19.65 13.89
C PRO A 311 26.45 19.13 12.46
N GLY A 312 25.17 18.97 12.11
CA GLY A 312 24.75 18.35 10.85
C GLY A 312 24.81 16.82 10.84
N GLU A 313 24.98 16.18 12.00
CA GLU A 313 25.05 14.73 12.17
C GLU A 313 23.82 14.27 12.96
N THR A 314 22.99 13.43 12.34
CA THR A 314 21.73 12.93 12.90
C THR A 314 21.65 11.41 12.75
N GLU A 315 21.13 10.73 13.76
CA GLU A 315 20.88 9.29 13.78
C GLU A 315 19.40 9.02 13.98
N GLY A 316 18.92 7.84 13.56
CA GLY A 316 17.52 7.43 13.70
C GLY A 316 16.94 6.74 12.46
N VAL A 317 15.61 6.79 12.34
CA VAL A 317 14.88 6.28 11.18
C VAL A 317 15.25 7.08 9.92
N ILE A 318 15.53 6.36 8.84
CA ILE A 318 15.72 6.89 7.49
C ILE A 318 14.68 6.25 6.59
N PHE A 319 13.79 7.06 6.00
CA PHE A 319 12.82 6.55 5.03
C PHE A 319 13.56 6.07 3.76
N PRO A 320 13.26 4.87 3.23
CA PRO A 320 14.02 4.29 2.11
C PRO A 320 13.73 4.94 0.75
N GLN A 321 12.73 5.84 0.68
CA GLN A 321 12.33 6.57 -0.52
C GLN A 321 12.35 8.09 -0.27
N ASP A 322 12.05 8.89 -1.29
CA ASP A 322 11.74 10.31 -1.10
C ASP A 322 10.47 10.45 -0.24
N ILE A 323 10.56 11.17 0.89
CA ILE A 323 9.45 11.35 1.83
C ILE A 323 8.24 12.09 1.22
N ARG A 324 8.44 12.79 0.09
CA ARG A 324 7.36 13.42 -0.68
C ARG A 324 6.48 12.42 -1.41
N ASN A 325 6.87 11.13 -1.50
CA ASN A 325 6.04 10.08 -2.05
C ASN A 325 4.89 9.69 -1.10
N CYS A 326 3.91 10.60 -0.92
CA CYS A 326 2.75 10.39 -0.06
C CYS A 326 1.92 9.16 -0.48
N ARG A 327 1.96 8.80 -1.77
CA ARG A 327 1.21 7.67 -2.37
C ARG A 327 1.71 6.29 -1.95
N ASN A 328 2.90 6.19 -1.35
CA ASN A 328 3.33 4.95 -0.68
C ASN A 328 2.39 4.53 0.46
N CYS A 329 1.76 5.51 1.13
CA CYS A 329 0.81 5.27 2.22
C CYS A 329 -0.63 5.56 1.77
N HIS A 330 -0.84 6.70 1.11
CA HIS A 330 -2.14 7.20 0.71
C HIS A 330 -2.42 6.93 -0.79
N ASP A 331 -2.90 5.73 -1.11
CA ASP A 331 -3.43 5.47 -2.46
C ASP A 331 -4.90 5.87 -2.56
N GLU A 332 -5.18 6.76 -3.51
CA GLU A 332 -6.52 7.25 -3.86
C GLU A 332 -7.23 6.32 -4.84
N ASN A 333 -6.49 5.39 -5.47
CA ASN A 333 -7.02 4.44 -6.43
C ASN A 333 -7.41 3.10 -5.78
N ASP A 334 -6.92 2.83 -4.56
CA ASP A 334 -7.28 1.63 -3.81
C ASP A 334 -8.71 1.77 -3.24
N PRO A 335 -9.66 0.90 -3.65
CA PRO A 335 -11.05 0.96 -3.20
C PRO A 335 -11.22 0.62 -1.70
N THR A 336 -10.19 0.10 -1.04
CA THR A 336 -10.17 -0.15 0.42
C THR A 336 -9.83 1.10 1.23
N THR A 337 -9.29 2.16 0.61
CA THR A 337 -8.95 3.44 1.25
C THR A 337 -9.68 4.63 0.62
N PRO A 338 -11.04 4.61 0.56
CA PRO A 338 -11.83 5.64 -0.10
C PRO A 338 -11.65 7.07 0.44
N ASP A 339 -11.12 7.21 1.67
CA ASP A 339 -10.88 8.51 2.30
C ASP A 339 -9.44 9.02 2.10
N ALA A 340 -8.56 8.27 1.41
CA ALA A 340 -7.14 8.59 1.27
C ALA A 340 -6.88 10.04 0.83
N ILE A 341 -7.63 10.54 -0.15
CA ILE A 341 -7.58 11.91 -0.72
C ILE A 341 -7.56 13.05 0.33
N ASN A 342 -8.02 12.80 1.56
CA ASN A 342 -7.93 13.77 2.65
C ASN A 342 -6.47 14.14 3.04
N TRP A 343 -5.43 13.40 2.59
CA TRP A 343 -4.03 13.83 2.73
C TRP A 343 -3.75 15.16 2.00
N ILE A 344 -4.52 15.47 0.95
CA ILE A 344 -4.56 16.77 0.26
C ILE A 344 -5.75 17.60 0.76
N ALA A 345 -6.95 17.01 0.81
CA ALA A 345 -8.19 17.76 0.98
C ALA A 345 -8.45 18.28 2.42
N LYS A 346 -7.66 17.86 3.41
CA LYS A 346 -7.78 18.26 4.83
C LYS A 346 -6.43 18.72 5.41
N PRO A 347 -5.83 19.80 4.89
CA PRO A 347 -4.59 20.36 5.45
C PRO A 347 -4.86 20.85 6.88
N THR A 348 -4.02 20.46 7.83
CA THR A 348 -4.16 20.81 9.25
C THR A 348 -2.79 21.07 9.87
N MET A 349 -2.71 22.01 10.81
CA MET A 349 -1.47 22.36 11.53
C MET A 349 -0.81 21.13 12.16
N GLU A 350 -1.60 20.21 12.70
CA GLU A 350 -1.14 18.97 13.33
C GLU A 350 -0.52 18.00 12.32
N ALA A 351 -1.18 17.77 11.17
CA ALA A 351 -0.69 16.85 10.16
C ALA A 351 0.47 17.44 9.34
N CYS A 352 0.46 18.73 9.02
CA CYS A 352 1.55 19.38 8.30
C CYS A 352 2.78 19.59 9.22
N GLY A 353 2.56 20.05 10.45
CA GLY A 353 3.59 20.27 11.47
C GLY A 353 4.25 18.98 12.00
N SER A 354 3.76 17.81 11.64
CA SER A 354 4.43 16.54 11.94
C SER A 354 5.73 16.36 11.13
N CYS A 355 5.74 16.75 9.85
CA CYS A 355 6.93 16.74 8.98
C CYS A 355 7.64 18.11 8.92
N HIS A 356 6.87 19.20 8.98
CA HIS A 356 7.36 20.58 9.01
C HIS A 356 7.45 21.10 10.45
N ASP A 357 8.15 20.35 11.31
CA ASP A 357 8.06 20.51 12.77
C ASP A 357 8.85 21.67 13.37
N ASN A 358 9.56 22.43 12.54
CA ASN A 358 10.11 23.73 12.88
C ASN A 358 9.18 24.90 12.53
N VAL A 359 7.98 24.65 11.97
CA VAL A 359 6.99 25.70 11.66
C VAL A 359 6.16 26.01 12.89
N ASN A 360 6.17 27.28 13.31
CA ASN A 360 5.32 27.76 14.38
C ASN A 360 4.09 28.46 13.81
N PHE A 361 3.00 27.71 13.67
CA PHE A 361 1.74 28.23 13.13
C PHE A 361 1.12 29.36 13.97
N ALA A 362 1.46 29.50 15.26
CA ALA A 362 0.93 30.57 16.11
C ALA A 362 1.67 31.91 15.94
N THR A 363 2.97 31.88 15.62
CA THR A 363 3.78 33.11 15.40
C THR A 363 3.98 33.43 13.92
N GLY A 364 3.80 32.45 13.04
CA GLY A 364 4.20 32.52 11.63
C GLY A 364 5.69 32.25 11.41
N GLU A 365 6.46 31.88 12.43
CA GLU A 365 7.88 31.57 12.28
C GLU A 365 8.08 30.32 11.41
N ASN A 366 9.01 30.40 10.45
CA ASN A 366 9.23 29.44 9.37
C ASN A 366 8.00 29.17 8.46
N HIS A 367 6.95 29.99 8.55
CA HIS A 367 5.81 30.02 7.63
C HIS A 367 5.90 31.25 6.71
N PHE A 368 5.51 31.13 5.44
CA PHE A 368 5.73 32.18 4.43
C PHE A 368 4.88 33.46 4.63
N GLN A 369 3.94 33.47 5.58
CA GLN A 369 2.94 34.54 5.72
C GLN A 369 3.17 35.41 6.97
N SER A 370 3.01 36.72 6.80
CA SER A 370 3.01 37.72 7.88
C SER A 370 1.75 37.71 8.75
N ALA A 371 0.74 36.91 8.36
CA ALA A 371 -0.41 36.55 9.16
C ALA A 371 -0.42 35.02 9.36
N PRO A 372 -0.20 34.51 10.59
CA PRO A 372 -0.39 33.10 10.89
C PRO A 372 -1.86 32.66 10.67
N PRO A 373 -2.12 31.38 10.33
CA PRO A 373 -3.48 30.84 10.36
C PRO A 373 -4.04 30.93 11.78
N VAL A 374 -5.33 31.22 11.93
CA VAL A 374 -6.02 31.26 13.22
C VAL A 374 -6.68 29.91 13.50
N THR A 375 -7.14 29.23 12.43
CA THR A 375 -7.76 27.91 12.46
C THR A 375 -7.34 27.07 11.26
N ASN A 376 -7.59 25.76 11.32
CA ASN A 376 -7.35 24.87 10.18
C ASN A 376 -8.23 25.18 8.96
N ALA A 377 -9.33 25.94 9.12
CA ALA A 377 -10.15 26.43 8.00
C ALA A 377 -9.38 27.40 7.09
N ASP A 378 -8.43 28.17 7.63
CA ASP A 378 -7.64 29.14 6.86
C ASP A 378 -6.72 28.43 5.85
N CYS A 379 -6.24 27.23 6.19
CA CYS A 379 -5.26 26.46 5.42
C CYS A 379 -5.71 26.16 3.98
N GLN A 380 -6.99 25.81 3.78
CA GLN A 380 -7.52 25.43 2.46
C GLN A 380 -7.46 26.57 1.43
N THR A 381 -7.34 27.84 1.87
CA THR A 381 -7.24 29.00 0.96
C THR A 381 -5.95 29.00 0.13
N CYS A 382 -4.86 28.41 0.64
CA CYS A 382 -3.56 28.36 -0.04
C CYS A 382 -3.02 26.92 -0.23
N HIS A 383 -3.53 25.97 0.54
CA HIS A 383 -3.11 24.56 0.55
C HIS A 383 -4.25 23.59 0.20
N GLY A 384 -5.41 24.09 -0.24
CA GLY A 384 -6.49 23.25 -0.79
C GLY A 384 -6.09 22.66 -2.15
N GLN A 385 -6.67 21.53 -2.52
CA GLN A 385 -6.28 20.75 -3.72
C GLN A 385 -6.10 21.63 -4.99
N GLY A 386 -4.94 21.52 -5.63
CA GLY A 386 -4.60 22.26 -6.84
C GLY A 386 -4.13 23.71 -6.63
N GLU A 387 -4.20 24.25 -5.41
CA GLU A 387 -3.60 25.55 -5.09
C GLU A 387 -2.06 25.48 -5.06
N PHE A 388 -1.40 26.63 -5.24
CA PHE A 388 0.07 26.69 -5.42
C PHE A 388 0.88 26.10 -4.25
N GLY A 389 0.34 26.11 -3.03
CA GLY A 389 0.96 25.56 -1.83
C GLY A 389 0.44 24.17 -1.44
N ALA A 390 -0.48 23.60 -2.22
CA ALA A 390 -1.16 22.35 -1.89
C ALA A 390 -0.22 21.14 -1.96
N ALA A 391 -0.50 20.13 -1.14
CA ALA A 391 0.35 18.94 -1.04
C ALA A 391 0.48 18.20 -2.38
N ASP A 392 -0.57 18.17 -3.20
CA ASP A 392 -0.58 17.61 -4.56
C ASP A 392 0.25 18.40 -5.58
N GLN A 393 0.67 19.62 -5.24
CA GLN A 393 1.54 20.45 -6.09
C GLN A 393 2.99 20.44 -5.58
N VAL A 394 3.20 20.58 -4.27
CA VAL A 394 4.56 20.76 -3.70
C VAL A 394 5.27 19.45 -3.32
N HIS A 395 4.55 18.34 -3.12
CA HIS A 395 5.13 17.02 -2.89
C HIS A 395 5.28 16.18 -4.17
N ARG A 396 5.13 16.81 -5.34
CA ARG A 396 5.34 16.15 -6.64
C ARG A 396 6.78 15.68 -6.83
N LEU A 397 6.91 14.54 -7.49
CA LEU A 397 8.20 13.92 -7.79
C LEU A 397 8.49 14.13 -9.28
N LEU A 398 8.61 15.41 -9.66
CA LEU A 398 8.65 15.86 -11.06
C LEU A 398 9.65 15.09 -11.93
N ALA A 399 10.84 14.74 -11.41
CA ALA A 399 11.80 13.95 -12.17
C ALA A 399 11.34 12.50 -12.42
N GLN A 400 10.54 11.90 -11.55
CA GLN A 400 9.93 10.57 -11.77
C GLN A 400 8.71 10.67 -12.70
N GLU A 401 7.90 11.73 -12.54
CA GLU A 401 6.77 12.03 -13.44
C GLU A 401 7.24 12.24 -14.89
N GLU A 402 8.31 13.00 -15.10
CA GLU A 402 8.93 13.18 -16.42
C GLU A 402 9.65 11.90 -16.90
N ALA A 403 10.23 11.09 -16.01
CA ALA A 403 10.85 9.82 -16.39
C ALA A 403 9.84 8.82 -16.99
N ALA A 404 8.55 8.91 -16.61
CA ALA A 404 7.49 8.07 -17.16
C ALA A 404 7.23 8.31 -18.66
N ASN A 405 7.70 9.43 -19.22
CA ASN A 405 7.63 9.73 -20.66
C ASN A 405 8.77 9.06 -21.46
N PHE A 406 9.61 8.21 -20.84
CA PHE A 406 10.74 7.56 -21.51
C PHE A 406 10.76 6.06 -21.26
N GLN A 407 10.88 5.28 -22.34
CA GLN A 407 11.10 3.85 -22.31
C GLN A 407 12.30 3.47 -23.17
N TYR A 408 13.24 2.69 -22.61
CA TYR A 408 14.35 2.11 -23.36
C TYR A 408 13.96 0.76 -23.96
N ASN A 409 14.33 0.51 -25.22
CA ASN A 409 14.00 -0.74 -25.91
C ASN A 409 15.25 -1.35 -26.55
N VAL A 410 15.67 -2.55 -26.12
CA VAL A 410 16.66 -3.35 -26.85
C VAL A 410 15.92 -4.16 -27.91
N ILE A 411 16.19 -3.89 -29.19
CA ILE A 411 15.43 -4.49 -30.31
C ILE A 411 16.12 -5.78 -30.78
N SER A 412 17.44 -5.74 -30.99
CA SER A 412 18.22 -6.92 -31.38
C SER A 412 19.71 -6.72 -31.13
N ALA A 413 20.45 -7.81 -30.93
CA ALA A 413 21.90 -7.84 -31.11
C ALA A 413 22.30 -8.90 -32.15
N THR A 414 23.29 -8.57 -32.98
CA THR A 414 23.89 -9.48 -33.97
C THR A 414 25.41 -9.43 -33.85
N GLY A 415 26.15 -10.36 -34.48
CA GLY A 415 27.62 -10.43 -34.31
C GLY A 415 28.02 -10.78 -32.88
N THR A 416 27.22 -11.62 -32.21
CA THR A 416 27.38 -12.02 -30.80
C THR A 416 28.22 -13.29 -30.63
N GLY A 417 28.65 -13.93 -31.72
CA GLY A 417 29.41 -15.17 -31.68
C GLY A 417 30.85 -15.01 -31.18
N PRO A 418 31.55 -16.11 -30.81
CA PRO A 418 32.91 -16.05 -30.30
C PRO A 418 33.89 -15.42 -31.30
N GLY A 419 34.50 -14.28 -30.91
CA GLY A 419 35.41 -13.49 -31.74
C GLY A 419 34.74 -12.43 -32.62
N GLU A 420 33.42 -12.31 -32.60
CA GLU A 420 32.65 -11.30 -33.32
C GLU A 420 32.46 -10.02 -32.49
N PHE A 421 32.12 -8.91 -33.15
CA PHE A 421 31.84 -7.62 -32.51
C PHE A 421 30.33 -7.37 -32.48
N PRO A 422 29.69 -7.36 -31.29
CA PRO A 422 28.25 -7.17 -31.19
C PRO A 422 27.78 -5.85 -31.82
N VAL A 423 26.74 -5.94 -32.64
CA VAL A 423 26.00 -4.82 -33.23
C VAL A 423 24.62 -4.81 -32.60
N VAL A 424 24.33 -3.79 -31.79
CA VAL A 424 23.07 -3.62 -31.07
C VAL A 424 22.19 -2.62 -31.80
N THR A 425 20.94 -2.99 -32.04
CA THR A 425 19.86 -2.10 -32.49
C THR A 425 18.89 -1.86 -31.33
N PHE A 426 18.55 -0.61 -31.09
CA PHE A 426 17.74 -0.17 -29.95
C PHE A 426 16.91 1.08 -30.30
N SER A 427 15.96 1.44 -29.45
CA SER A 427 15.24 2.72 -29.53
C SER A 427 14.96 3.29 -28.14
N VAL A 428 14.49 4.54 -28.11
CA VAL A 428 13.89 5.15 -26.94
C VAL A 428 12.53 5.72 -27.37
N THR A 429 11.47 5.43 -26.63
CA THR A 429 10.08 5.79 -26.99
C THR A 429 9.38 6.53 -25.86
N ASP A 430 8.33 7.29 -26.20
CA ASP A 430 7.40 7.90 -25.26
C ASP A 430 6.13 7.04 -25.14
N PRO A 431 5.98 6.22 -24.09
CA PRO A 431 4.82 5.34 -23.91
C PRO A 431 3.52 6.13 -23.64
N ASN A 432 3.61 7.40 -23.20
CA ASN A 432 2.46 8.26 -22.97
C ASN A 432 2.00 8.97 -24.27
N ASN A 433 2.79 8.89 -25.34
CA ASN A 433 2.52 9.50 -26.65
C ASN A 433 2.53 8.46 -27.78
N ALA A 434 1.81 7.34 -27.58
CA ALA A 434 1.64 6.26 -28.56
C ALA A 434 2.96 5.67 -29.08
N ASP A 435 3.92 5.44 -28.17
CA ASP A 435 5.26 4.91 -28.43
C ASP A 435 6.07 5.74 -29.45
N ALA A 436 5.83 7.05 -29.50
CA ALA A 436 6.56 7.96 -30.39
C ALA A 436 8.08 7.85 -30.14
N PRO A 437 8.91 7.62 -31.17
CA PRO A 437 10.35 7.48 -31.00
C PRO A 437 11.02 8.83 -30.74
N TYR A 438 11.97 8.84 -29.80
CA TYR A 438 12.88 9.96 -29.60
C TYR A 438 14.08 9.89 -30.54
N ASP A 439 14.48 11.04 -31.08
CA ASP A 439 15.76 11.21 -31.75
C ASP A 439 16.86 11.48 -30.72
N ILE A 440 17.57 10.44 -30.28
CA ILE A 440 18.64 10.57 -29.27
C ILE A 440 19.84 11.40 -29.73
N GLN A 441 19.92 11.81 -31.00
CA GLN A 441 21.00 12.65 -31.52
C GLN A 441 20.63 14.14 -31.52
N ASN A 442 19.34 14.48 -31.59
CA ASN A 442 18.87 15.86 -31.76
C ASN A 442 17.86 16.33 -30.69
N ASP A 443 17.11 15.44 -30.04
CA ASP A 443 16.10 15.84 -29.06
C ASP A 443 16.72 16.38 -27.77
N ALA A 444 16.08 17.41 -27.20
CA ALA A 444 16.58 18.13 -26.02
C ALA A 444 16.91 17.23 -24.81
N PRO A 445 16.16 16.15 -24.48
CA PRO A 445 16.51 15.27 -23.37
C PRO A 445 17.85 14.54 -23.54
N PHE A 446 18.33 14.37 -24.77
CA PHE A 446 19.53 13.59 -25.09
C PHE A 446 20.74 14.44 -25.49
N THR A 447 20.55 15.75 -25.69
CA THR A 447 21.57 16.68 -26.17
C THR A 447 22.07 17.68 -25.12
N GLN A 448 21.69 17.56 -23.85
CA GLN A 448 22.15 18.47 -22.79
C GLN A 448 23.66 18.38 -22.56
N GLY A 449 24.27 19.55 -22.37
CA GLY A 449 25.71 19.71 -22.17
C GLY A 449 26.23 19.16 -20.84
N ALA A 450 27.55 19.28 -20.65
CA ALA A 450 28.27 18.93 -19.42
C ALA A 450 28.09 17.48 -18.90
N GLY A 451 27.55 16.57 -19.71
CA GLY A 451 27.29 15.18 -19.33
C GLY A 451 26.00 14.96 -18.52
N ALA A 452 25.07 15.91 -18.58
CA ALA A 452 23.74 15.76 -17.98
C ALA A 452 22.95 14.63 -18.67
N SER A 453 22.77 14.73 -20.00
CA SER A 453 22.22 13.65 -20.82
C SER A 453 23.17 12.46 -20.86
N ARG A 454 22.66 11.27 -20.58
CA ARG A 454 23.38 10.00 -20.70
C ARG A 454 22.46 8.92 -21.25
N VAL A 455 22.97 8.14 -22.18
CA VAL A 455 22.54 6.76 -22.46
C VAL A 455 23.80 5.91 -22.50
N ALA A 456 23.72 4.67 -22.04
CA ALA A 456 24.76 3.66 -22.20
C ALA A 456 24.11 2.34 -22.66
N ILE A 457 24.74 1.71 -23.65
CA ILE A 457 24.43 0.36 -24.09
C ILE A 457 25.52 -0.53 -23.49
N ASP A 458 25.14 -1.33 -22.50
CA ASP A 458 26.04 -2.18 -21.74
C ASP A 458 25.94 -3.63 -22.22
N ILE A 459 27.07 -4.28 -22.47
CA ILE A 459 27.14 -5.68 -22.93
C ILE A 459 27.94 -6.49 -21.91
N GLY A 460 27.32 -7.53 -21.36
CA GLY A 460 27.91 -8.39 -20.34
C GLY A 460 27.78 -9.88 -20.67
N TRP A 461 28.77 -10.68 -20.25
CA TRP A 461 28.80 -12.12 -20.50
C TRP A 461 29.46 -12.94 -19.37
N ASN A 462 29.08 -14.20 -19.16
CA ASN A 462 27.87 -14.86 -19.70
C ASN A 462 26.72 -14.81 -18.68
N THR A 463 25.50 -15.19 -19.09
CA THR A 463 24.32 -15.16 -18.20
C THR A 463 24.31 -16.27 -17.12
N VAL A 464 25.37 -17.08 -16.99
CA VAL A 464 25.56 -17.90 -15.79
C VAL A 464 26.00 -16.99 -14.66
N ASP A 465 27.13 -16.30 -14.79
CA ASP A 465 27.49 -15.15 -13.95
C ASP A 465 28.46 -14.22 -14.72
N TYR A 466 28.25 -12.91 -14.61
CA TYR A 466 28.98 -11.91 -15.38
C TYR A 466 30.41 -11.72 -14.89
N THR A 467 31.34 -12.59 -15.29
CA THR A 467 32.77 -12.36 -15.09
C THR A 467 33.32 -11.30 -16.04
N ASN A 468 32.65 -11.08 -17.18
CA ASN A 468 33.03 -10.13 -18.23
C ASN A 468 34.51 -10.25 -18.65
N ASP A 469 35.09 -11.45 -18.52
CA ASP A 469 36.48 -11.69 -18.88
C ASP A 469 36.70 -11.31 -20.35
N GLY A 470 37.73 -10.49 -20.60
CA GLY A 470 38.04 -9.96 -21.93
C GLY A 470 37.27 -8.70 -22.36
N SER A 471 36.43 -8.10 -21.51
CA SER A 471 35.75 -6.81 -21.79
C SER A 471 36.71 -5.61 -21.95
N GLY A 472 38.00 -5.78 -21.63
CA GLY A 472 39.00 -4.72 -21.59
C GLY A 472 39.15 -4.04 -20.22
N SER A 473 38.28 -4.32 -19.25
CA SER A 473 38.31 -3.64 -17.93
C SER A 473 39.53 -3.95 -17.08
N GLY A 474 40.24 -5.05 -17.36
CA GLY A 474 41.46 -5.47 -16.65
C GLY A 474 42.76 -4.74 -17.06
N ILE A 475 42.70 -3.78 -17.99
CA ILE A 475 43.88 -3.07 -18.48
C ILE A 475 44.30 -1.98 -17.46
N PRO A 476 45.57 -1.91 -17.03
CA PRO A 476 46.06 -0.84 -16.15
C PRO A 476 45.80 0.56 -16.73
N GLY A 477 44.97 1.35 -16.05
CA GLY A 477 44.53 2.68 -16.50
C GLY A 477 43.05 2.76 -16.84
N PHE A 478 42.38 1.62 -17.08
CA PHE A 478 40.93 1.52 -16.88
C PHE A 478 40.62 1.70 -15.38
N ARG A 479 39.46 2.27 -15.05
CA ARG A 479 39.09 2.78 -13.69
C ARG A 479 39.73 1.97 -12.55
N PRO A 480 40.71 2.52 -11.80
CA PRO A 480 41.49 1.74 -10.84
C PRO A 480 40.61 0.98 -9.85
N GLY A 481 40.79 -0.34 -9.77
CA GLY A 481 40.05 -1.21 -8.87
C GLY A 481 38.75 -1.81 -9.41
N SER A 482 38.45 -1.70 -10.72
CA SER A 482 37.21 -2.21 -11.34
C SER A 482 37.43 -3.42 -12.29
N PRO A 483 37.71 -4.64 -11.78
CA PRO A 483 37.66 -5.86 -12.59
C PRO A 483 36.21 -6.18 -13.03
N ALA A 484 36.06 -7.08 -14.01
CA ALA A 484 34.78 -7.64 -14.44
C ALA A 484 33.70 -6.62 -14.87
N GLN A 485 34.09 -5.45 -15.39
CA GLN A 485 33.10 -4.48 -15.90
C GLN A 485 32.54 -4.91 -17.25
N VAL A 486 31.26 -4.59 -17.48
CA VAL A 486 30.60 -4.70 -18.80
C VAL A 486 31.28 -3.83 -19.86
N VAL A 487 31.10 -4.17 -21.13
CA VAL A 487 31.45 -3.28 -22.23
C VAL A 487 30.38 -2.20 -22.32
N SER A 488 30.70 -0.97 -21.93
CA SER A 488 29.78 0.17 -21.94
C SER A 488 30.02 1.05 -23.16
N LEU A 489 28.98 1.25 -23.98
CA LEU A 489 29.02 2.02 -25.22
C LEU A 489 28.13 3.26 -25.08
N ASN A 490 28.63 4.45 -25.44
CA ASN A 490 27.84 5.67 -25.47
C ASN A 490 27.28 5.92 -26.89
N PRO A 491 25.95 5.86 -27.11
CA PRO A 491 25.36 6.12 -28.42
C PRO A 491 25.13 7.59 -28.74
N LEU A 492 25.19 8.48 -27.74
CA LEU A 492 24.93 9.91 -27.91
C LEU A 492 26.08 10.61 -28.65
N PHE A 493 25.83 11.84 -29.12
CA PHE A 493 26.84 12.71 -29.73
C PHE A 493 27.59 12.08 -30.92
N GLY A 494 26.89 11.29 -31.74
CA GLY A 494 27.45 10.57 -32.90
C GLY A 494 28.11 9.22 -32.58
N GLY A 495 27.91 8.68 -31.38
CA GLY A 495 28.36 7.33 -31.00
C GLY A 495 27.53 6.19 -31.62
N SER A 496 26.35 6.49 -32.17
CA SER A 496 25.47 5.55 -32.86
C SER A 496 25.12 6.02 -34.28
N THR A 497 24.64 5.10 -35.11
CA THR A 497 24.05 5.39 -36.42
C THR A 497 22.54 5.46 -36.28
N ASP A 498 21.93 6.55 -36.75
CA ASP A 498 20.48 6.65 -36.94
C ASP A 498 20.06 5.80 -38.15
N ASN A 499 19.08 4.91 -37.95
CA ASN A 499 18.53 4.07 -39.01
C ASN A 499 17.41 4.77 -39.81
N MET A 500 17.01 5.99 -39.42
CA MET A 500 15.94 6.83 -40.00
C MET A 500 14.52 6.23 -39.89
N ASP A 501 14.30 5.34 -38.92
CA ASP A 501 13.02 4.69 -38.61
C ASP A 501 12.63 4.78 -37.12
N GLY A 502 13.32 5.61 -36.34
CA GLY A 502 13.17 5.71 -34.88
C GLY A 502 14.06 4.73 -34.09
N THR A 503 14.90 3.95 -34.78
CA THR A 503 15.88 3.05 -34.15
C THR A 503 17.32 3.48 -34.43
N PHE A 504 18.22 3.10 -33.53
CA PHE A 504 19.64 3.42 -33.57
C PHE A 504 20.46 2.14 -33.52
N THR A 505 21.59 2.14 -34.23
CA THR A 505 22.54 1.02 -34.27
C THR A 505 23.88 1.44 -33.70
N ILE A 506 24.45 0.64 -32.78
CA ILE A 506 25.81 0.82 -32.26
C ILE A 506 26.61 -0.49 -32.32
N THR A 507 27.86 -0.39 -32.73
CA THR A 507 28.79 -1.52 -32.79
C THR A 507 29.76 -1.46 -31.62
N SER A 508 29.91 -2.57 -30.90
CA SER A 508 30.91 -2.73 -29.86
C SER A 508 32.32 -2.56 -30.40
N GLY A 509 33.15 -1.77 -29.71
CA GLY A 509 34.60 -1.72 -29.97
C GLY A 509 35.37 -2.94 -29.43
N VAL A 510 34.69 -3.83 -28.69
CA VAL A 510 35.26 -5.03 -28.06
C VAL A 510 34.53 -6.26 -28.59
N ALA A 511 35.29 -7.22 -29.13
CA ALA A 511 34.74 -8.49 -29.57
C ALA A 511 34.35 -9.36 -28.38
N VAL A 512 33.31 -10.19 -28.55
CA VAL A 512 33.06 -11.30 -27.63
C VAL A 512 34.30 -12.19 -27.64
N PRO A 513 34.96 -12.46 -26.49
CA PRO A 513 36.19 -13.24 -26.49
C PRO A 513 35.95 -14.64 -27.05
N ALA A 514 36.90 -15.14 -27.86
CA ALA A 514 36.76 -16.43 -28.56
C ALA A 514 36.65 -17.67 -27.63
N THR A 515 36.79 -17.49 -26.31
CA THR A 515 36.59 -18.53 -25.29
C THR A 515 35.25 -18.42 -24.56
N GLN A 516 34.44 -17.40 -24.83
CA GLN A 516 33.11 -17.25 -24.23
C GLN A 516 32.08 -18.12 -24.96
N ALA A 517 31.09 -18.55 -24.18
CA ALA A 517 29.99 -19.41 -24.60
C ALA A 517 28.78 -19.15 -23.71
N GLY A 518 27.63 -19.67 -24.12
CA GLY A 518 26.31 -19.45 -23.53
C GLY A 518 25.61 -18.25 -24.17
N THR A 519 25.09 -17.38 -23.32
CA THR A 519 24.30 -16.20 -23.68
C THR A 519 24.94 -14.94 -23.10
N LEU A 520 24.85 -13.82 -23.84
CA LEU A 520 25.19 -12.48 -23.35
C LEU A 520 23.92 -11.68 -23.02
N ALA A 521 24.08 -10.68 -22.17
CA ALA A 521 23.06 -9.68 -21.89
C ALA A 521 23.44 -8.34 -22.55
N VAL A 522 22.45 -7.66 -23.10
CA VAL A 522 22.52 -6.27 -23.52
C VAL A 522 21.56 -5.49 -22.65
N ALA A 523 22.06 -4.44 -21.99
CA ALA A 523 21.28 -3.54 -21.17
C ALA A 523 21.34 -2.11 -21.71
N ILE A 524 20.30 -1.34 -21.44
CA ILE A 524 20.25 0.11 -21.64
C ILE A 524 20.00 0.75 -20.29
N GLU A 525 20.90 1.65 -19.89
CA GLU A 525 20.71 2.53 -18.75
C GLU A 525 21.02 3.98 -19.16
N GLY A 526 20.45 4.94 -18.44
CA GLY A 526 20.64 6.34 -18.81
C GLY A 526 19.84 7.31 -17.96
N HIS A 527 20.13 8.58 -18.23
CA HIS A 527 19.41 9.72 -17.70
C HIS A 527 19.22 10.70 -18.87
N PRO A 528 18.04 10.73 -19.51
CA PRO A 528 17.63 11.90 -20.27
C PRO A 528 17.62 13.09 -19.29
N ALA A 529 17.93 14.28 -19.80
CA ALA A 529 18.08 15.46 -18.98
C ALA A 529 17.17 16.59 -19.48
N VAL A 530 16.24 17.02 -18.63
CA VAL A 530 15.20 17.99 -18.99
C VAL A 530 15.20 19.17 -18.02
N ASP A 531 14.73 20.32 -18.48
CA ASP A 531 14.58 21.50 -17.64
C ASP A 531 13.30 21.37 -16.79
N ILE A 532 13.47 21.19 -15.48
CA ILE A 532 12.40 21.22 -14.49
C ILE A 532 12.58 22.49 -13.66
N SER A 533 11.66 23.44 -13.83
CA SER A 533 11.61 24.69 -13.05
C SER A 533 12.88 25.56 -13.12
N GLY A 534 13.64 25.50 -14.22
CA GLY A 534 14.89 26.24 -14.43
C GLY A 534 16.16 25.48 -14.03
N SER A 535 16.04 24.18 -13.71
CA SER A 535 17.14 23.27 -13.38
C SER A 535 17.18 22.11 -14.37
N ILE A 536 18.38 21.77 -14.89
CA ILE A 536 18.55 20.57 -15.73
C ILE A 536 18.62 19.35 -14.82
N GLU A 537 17.50 18.65 -14.70
CA GLU A 537 17.37 17.44 -13.90
C GLU A 537 17.68 16.18 -14.71
N ARG A 538 18.29 15.19 -14.07
CA ARG A 538 18.69 13.91 -14.68
C ARG A 538 17.68 12.84 -14.32
N LEU A 539 16.86 12.44 -15.29
CA LEU A 539 15.68 11.61 -15.05
C LEU A 539 16.05 10.15 -14.69
N PRO A 540 15.42 9.55 -13.65
CA PRO A 540 15.64 8.16 -13.26
C PRO A 540 14.80 7.20 -14.11
N VAL A 541 15.13 7.08 -15.40
CA VAL A 541 14.40 6.19 -16.33
C VAL A 541 14.75 4.72 -16.07
N THR A 542 13.74 3.86 -16.02
CA THR A 542 13.91 2.41 -15.84
C THR A 542 14.73 1.80 -16.97
N GLY A 543 15.81 1.09 -16.60
CA GLY A 543 16.67 0.39 -17.56
C GLY A 543 15.96 -0.78 -18.25
N ALA A 544 16.44 -1.14 -19.44
CA ALA A 544 15.93 -2.30 -20.20
C ALA A 544 17.03 -3.34 -20.40
N VAL A 545 16.69 -4.64 -20.39
CA VAL A 545 17.64 -5.74 -20.57
C VAL A 545 17.06 -6.78 -21.54
N ALA A 546 17.88 -7.24 -22.47
CA ALA A 546 17.57 -8.38 -23.36
C ALA A 546 18.76 -9.33 -23.47
N TYR A 547 18.49 -10.56 -23.92
CA TYR A 547 19.45 -11.66 -23.93
C TYR A 547 19.64 -12.23 -25.33
N PHE A 548 20.90 -12.48 -25.72
CA PHE A 548 21.25 -12.94 -27.07
C PHE A 548 22.32 -14.03 -26.99
N GLY A 549 22.17 -15.08 -27.80
CA GLY A 549 23.09 -16.22 -27.81
C GLY A 549 24.48 -15.84 -28.30
N ILE A 550 25.51 -16.34 -27.62
CA ILE A 550 26.88 -16.43 -28.15
C ILE A 550 26.98 -17.71 -28.98
N ASP A 551 26.61 -18.83 -28.36
CA ASP A 551 26.39 -20.14 -29.00
C ASP A 551 25.14 -20.88 -28.49
N ASP A 552 24.43 -20.33 -27.48
CA ASP A 552 23.08 -20.77 -27.09
C ASP A 552 22.02 -20.39 -28.16
N ASP A 553 21.29 -21.39 -28.67
CA ASP A 553 20.06 -21.20 -29.45
C ASP A 553 18.95 -22.13 -28.93
N PRO A 554 17.88 -21.61 -28.29
CA PRO A 554 17.62 -20.20 -28.00
C PRO A 554 18.51 -19.65 -26.86
N ALA A 555 18.65 -18.32 -26.82
CA ALA A 555 19.33 -17.62 -25.73
C ALA A 555 18.68 -17.92 -24.36
N VAL A 556 19.51 -18.03 -23.32
CA VAL A 556 19.11 -18.36 -21.95
C VAL A 556 19.25 -17.13 -21.04
N PRO A 557 18.13 -16.54 -20.57
CA PRO A 557 18.15 -15.42 -19.63
C PRO A 557 18.96 -15.70 -18.37
N ARG A 558 19.50 -14.64 -17.76
CA ARG A 558 20.11 -14.73 -16.43
C ARG A 558 19.06 -15.19 -15.42
N ARG A 559 19.42 -16.13 -14.53
CA ARG A 559 18.53 -16.57 -13.43
C ARG A 559 17.97 -15.37 -12.66
N GLU A 560 16.66 -15.34 -12.50
CA GLU A 560 15.96 -14.44 -11.59
C GLU A 560 16.12 -14.98 -10.16
N VAL A 561 16.55 -14.12 -9.24
CA VAL A 561 16.80 -14.47 -7.82
C VAL A 561 16.03 -13.57 -6.84
N VAL A 562 15.47 -12.48 -7.37
CA VAL A 562 14.52 -11.54 -6.77
C VAL A 562 13.53 -11.22 -7.88
N GLY A 563 12.26 -11.03 -7.54
CA GLY A 563 11.19 -10.64 -8.46
C GLY A 563 10.34 -9.53 -7.87
#